data_AF-A0A8S0R4U0-F1
#
_entry.id   AF-A0A8S0R4U0-F1
#
_cell.length_a   1.000
_cell.length_b   1.000
_cell.length_c   1.000
_cell.angle_alpha   90.00
_cell.angle_beta   90.00
_cell.angle_gamma   90.00
#
_symmetry.space_group_name_H-M   'P 1'
#
loop_
_entity.id
_entity.type
_entity.pdbx_description
1 polymer ?
#
loop_
_entity_poly.entity_id
_entity_poly.type
_entity_poly.pdbx_seq_one_letter_code
_entity_poly.pdbx_strand_id
1 'polypeptide(L)'
;QLAKASLEVSLSRAQAASNFVYGLSKLKGIKQREYLAVKDCIQNMGDTVAQLSQSLKELGGMRTLAGQNFFWHVGNVKTWVSAALTNENICLDGFSSPAMDGNVKISIRRRVLNCAQVTSNALALVNRFAARHKAGGLP
;
A
#
# COMPACT_ATOMS: atom_id res chain seq x y z
N GLN A 1 10.78 -12.25 9.85
CA GLN A 1 9.96 -13.16 9.02
C GLN A 1 8.54 -12.60 8.81
N LEU A 2 7.73 -12.35 9.85
CA LEU A 2 6.35 -11.85 9.67
C LEU A 2 6.24 -10.48 8.96
N ALA A 3 7.01 -9.47 9.35
CA ALA A 3 6.96 -8.14 8.71
C ALA A 3 7.34 -8.19 7.22
N LYS A 4 8.30 -9.05 6.85
CA LYS A 4 8.68 -9.26 5.45
C LYS A 4 7.57 -9.94 4.66
N ALA A 5 7.04 -11.05 5.19
CA ALA A 5 5.95 -11.79 4.54
C ALA A 5 4.70 -10.91 4.38
N SER A 6 4.37 -10.06 5.35
CA SER A 6 3.24 -9.13 5.22
C SER A 6 3.47 -8.09 4.13
N LEU A 7 4.70 -7.57 3.98
CA LEU A 7 5.03 -6.64 2.88
C LEU A 7 4.95 -7.32 1.51
N GLU A 8 5.39 -8.58 1.39
CA GLU A 8 5.25 -9.36 0.15
C GLU A 8 3.77 -9.55 -0.22
N VAL A 9 2.91 -9.86 0.76
CA VAL A 9 1.46 -9.97 0.55
C VAL A 9 0.86 -8.63 0.17
N SER A 10 1.19 -7.54 0.86
CA SER A 10 0.72 -6.19 0.52
C SER A 10 1.11 -5.79 -0.89
N LEU A 11 2.38 -6.00 -1.27
CA LEU A 11 2.86 -5.70 -2.63
C LEU A 11 2.11 -6.51 -3.69
N SER A 12 1.91 -7.80 -3.45
CA SER A 12 1.13 -8.66 -4.36
C SER A 12 -0.31 -8.16 -4.54
N ARG A 13 -0.97 -7.77 -3.44
CA ARG A 13 -2.33 -7.19 -3.49
C ARG A 13 -2.36 -5.83 -4.18
N ALA A 14 -1.36 -4.99 -3.95
CA ALA A 14 -1.24 -3.68 -4.60
C ALA A 14 -1.07 -3.82 -6.11
N GLN A 15 -0.23 -4.76 -6.57
CA GLN A 15 -0.06 -5.02 -8.00
C GLN A 15 -1.35 -5.54 -8.65
N ALA A 16 -2.04 -6.48 -7.98
CA ALA A 16 -3.30 -7.01 -8.47
C ALA A 16 -4.41 -5.94 -8.52
N ALA A 17 -4.47 -5.05 -7.53
CA ALA A 17 -5.39 -3.92 -7.50
C ALA A 17 -5.04 -2.89 -8.58
N SER A 18 -3.78 -2.49 -8.71
CA SER A 18 -3.28 -1.56 -9.74
C SER A 18 -3.62 -2.03 -11.16
N ASN A 19 -3.32 -3.30 -11.47
CA ASN A 19 -3.66 -3.90 -12.78
C ASN A 19 -5.18 -3.90 -13.03
N PHE A 20 -5.98 -4.15 -12.00
CA PHE A 20 -7.43 -4.10 -12.12
C PHE A 20 -7.94 -2.69 -12.40
N VAL A 21 -7.49 -1.68 -11.65
CA VAL A 21 -7.88 -0.28 -11.88
C VAL A 21 -7.45 0.17 -13.27
N TYR A 22 -6.25 -0.21 -13.70
CA TYR A 22 -5.81 0.04 -15.08
C TYR A 22 -6.77 -0.58 -16.11
N GLY A 23 -7.23 -1.82 -15.89
CA GLY A 23 -8.21 -2.48 -16.75
C GLY A 23 -9.54 -1.71 -16.85
N LEU A 24 -10.01 -1.09 -15.76
CA LEU A 24 -11.22 -0.26 -15.78
C LEU A 24 -11.11 0.94 -16.71
N SER A 25 -9.91 1.52 -16.84
CA SER A 25 -9.68 2.66 -17.75
C SER A 25 -9.84 2.30 -19.23
N LYS A 26 -9.91 1.00 -19.56
CA LYS A 26 -10.07 0.49 -20.93
C LYS A 26 -11.52 0.10 -21.25
N LEU A 27 -12.43 0.15 -20.28
CA LEU A 27 -13.84 -0.18 -20.50
C LEU A 27 -14.50 0.87 -21.39
N LYS A 28 -15.26 0.38 -22.38
CA LYS A 28 -16.14 1.24 -23.18
C LYS A 28 -17.37 1.64 -22.36
N GLY A 29 -17.84 2.87 -22.51
CA GLY A 29 -19.06 3.35 -21.84
C GLY A 29 -18.89 3.76 -20.38
N ILE A 30 -17.65 3.86 -19.87
CA ILE A 30 -17.37 4.47 -18.57
C ILE A 30 -17.76 5.96 -18.59
N LYS A 31 -18.40 6.46 -17.54
CA LYS A 31 -18.76 7.89 -17.47
C LYS A 31 -17.48 8.72 -17.34
N GLN A 32 -17.46 9.91 -17.94
CA GLN A 32 -16.27 10.78 -17.89
C GLN A 32 -15.75 11.02 -16.47
N ARG A 33 -16.65 11.25 -15.52
CA ARG A 33 -16.32 11.42 -14.09
C ARG A 33 -15.67 10.18 -13.47
N GLU A 34 -16.16 8.99 -13.80
CA GLU A 34 -15.62 7.72 -13.29
C GLU A 34 -14.24 7.47 -13.90
N TYR A 35 -14.07 7.79 -15.18
CA TYR A 35 -12.79 7.68 -15.88
C TYR A 35 -11.71 8.57 -15.25
N LEU A 36 -12.04 9.82 -14.92
CA LEU A 36 -11.11 10.72 -14.22
C LEU A 36 -10.71 10.17 -12.86
N ALA A 37 -11.69 9.75 -12.04
CA ALA A 37 -11.40 9.12 -10.75
C ALA A 37 -10.58 7.82 -10.88
N VAL A 38 -10.81 7.03 -11.94
CA VAL A 38 -10.01 5.83 -12.26
C VAL A 38 -8.57 6.23 -12.60
N LYS A 39 -8.35 7.31 -13.35
CA LYS A 39 -7.00 7.81 -13.67
C LYS A 39 -6.24 8.23 -12.42
N ASP A 40 -6.89 8.98 -11.54
CA ASP A 40 -6.29 9.39 -10.27
C ASP A 40 -5.97 8.16 -9.41
N CYS A 41 -6.88 7.18 -9.36
CA CYS A 41 -6.62 5.93 -8.65
C CYS A 41 -5.47 5.11 -9.27
N ILE A 42 -5.26 5.12 -10.60
CA ILE A 42 -4.11 4.45 -11.24
C ILE A 42 -2.80 5.05 -10.71
N GLN A 43 -2.72 6.38 -10.61
CA GLN A 43 -1.54 7.05 -10.07
C GLN A 43 -1.29 6.63 -8.61
N ASN A 44 -2.30 6.76 -7.75
CA ASN A 44 -2.21 6.37 -6.35
C ASN A 44 -1.79 4.91 -6.16
N MET A 45 -2.36 3.98 -6.94
CA MET A 45 -2.01 2.56 -6.86
C MET A 45 -0.61 2.27 -7.43
N GLY A 46 -0.15 3.03 -8.42
CA GLY A 46 1.23 2.98 -8.92
C GLY A 46 2.22 3.39 -7.82
N ASP A 47 1.96 4.50 -7.15
CA ASP A 47 2.79 4.98 -6.04
C ASP A 47 2.79 3.98 -4.86
N THR A 48 1.63 3.40 -4.55
CA THR A 48 1.48 2.32 -3.56
C THR A 48 2.40 1.14 -3.86
N VAL A 49 2.42 0.66 -5.12
CA VAL A 49 3.30 -0.44 -5.55
C VAL A 49 4.78 -0.06 -5.40
N ALA A 50 5.16 1.15 -5.81
CA ALA A 50 6.54 1.62 -5.71
C ALA A 50 7.02 1.69 -4.25
N GLN A 51 6.20 2.26 -3.36
CA GLN A 51 6.50 2.41 -1.94
C GLN A 51 6.57 1.07 -1.20
N LEU A 52 5.67 0.13 -1.50
CA LEU A 52 5.73 -1.22 -0.93
C LEU A 52 6.94 -2.00 -1.44
N SER A 53 7.32 -1.82 -2.70
CA SER A 53 8.54 -2.42 -3.27
C SER A 53 9.80 -1.88 -2.59
N GLN A 54 9.89 -0.56 -2.38
CA GLN A 54 10.98 0.07 -1.64
C GLN A 54 11.05 -0.45 -0.21
N SER A 55 9.91 -0.53 0.47
CA SER A 55 9.78 -1.08 1.83
C SER A 55 10.31 -2.50 1.94
N LEU A 56 9.95 -3.37 1.00
CA LEU A 56 10.39 -4.76 0.98
C LEU A 56 11.91 -4.88 0.73
N LYS A 57 12.44 -4.09 -0.22
CA LYS A 57 13.88 -4.06 -0.53
C LYS A 57 14.70 -3.62 0.68
N GLU A 58 14.28 -2.52 1.31
CA GLU A 58 14.94 -1.96 2.49
C GLU A 58 14.91 -2.95 3.66
N LEU A 59 13.75 -3.53 3.95
CA LEU A 59 13.62 -4.55 5.01
C LEU A 59 14.47 -5.79 4.75
N GLY A 60 14.64 -6.18 3.48
CA GLY A 60 15.51 -7.28 3.07
C GLY A 60 17.01 -7.00 3.24
N GLY A 61 17.43 -5.74 3.09
CA GLY A 61 18.84 -5.31 3.22
C GLY A 61 19.34 -5.20 4.65
N MET A 62 18.45 -5.15 5.64
CA MET A 62 18.81 -4.87 7.04
C MET A 62 19.42 -6.05 7.84
N ARG A 63 19.69 -7.21 7.22
CA ARG A 63 20.06 -8.45 7.95
C ARG A 63 21.32 -8.33 8.81
N THR A 64 22.24 -7.43 8.46
CA THR A 64 23.52 -7.23 9.16
C THR A 64 23.62 -5.89 9.89
N LEU A 65 22.55 -5.08 9.89
CA LEU A 65 22.55 -3.75 10.49
C LEU A 65 22.12 -3.83 11.97
N ALA A 66 22.75 -3.00 12.80
CA ALA A 66 22.45 -2.89 14.23
C ALA A 66 22.40 -1.41 14.66
N GLY A 67 21.91 -1.16 15.88
CA GLY A 67 21.90 0.16 16.49
C GLY A 67 21.12 1.22 15.69
N GLN A 68 21.63 2.45 15.64
CA GLN A 68 20.94 3.58 15.00
C GLN A 68 20.69 3.36 13.50
N ASN A 69 21.62 2.71 12.79
CA ASN A 69 21.45 2.40 11.36
C ASN A 69 20.21 1.54 11.12
N PHE A 70 20.01 0.50 11.94
CA PHE A 70 18.81 -0.34 11.85
C PHE A 70 17.52 0.49 12.03
N PHE A 71 17.46 1.36 13.04
CA PHE A 71 16.27 2.17 13.30
C PHE A 71 15.98 3.20 12.21
N TRP A 72 17.03 3.77 11.60
CA TRP A 72 16.89 4.68 10.47
C TRP A 72 16.24 3.99 9.26
N HIS A 73 16.75 2.82 8.87
CA HIS A 73 16.18 2.05 7.76
C HIS A 73 14.75 1.55 8.05
N VAL A 74 14.46 1.10 9.28
CA VAL A 74 13.08 0.77 9.68
C VAL A 74 12.16 2.00 9.63
N GLY A 75 12.68 3.19 9.94
CA GLY A 75 11.99 4.46 9.77
C GLY A 75 11.53 4.68 8.33
N ASN A 76 12.42 4.47 7.35
CA ASN A 76 12.08 4.56 5.92
C ASN A 76 10.95 3.59 5.55
N VAL A 77 11.05 2.33 5.98
CA VAL A 77 10.00 1.32 5.75
C VAL A 77 8.65 1.80 6.30
N LYS A 78 8.61 2.32 7.54
CA LYS A 78 7.35 2.84 8.12
C LYS A 78 6.77 4.00 7.32
N THR A 79 7.61 4.93 6.89
CA THR A 79 7.19 6.08 6.08
C THR A 79 6.56 5.63 4.77
N TRP A 80 7.23 4.75 4.03
CA TRP A 80 6.72 4.28 2.74
C TRP A 80 5.46 3.43 2.86
N VAL A 81 5.37 2.53 3.84
CA VAL A 81 4.14 1.73 4.06
C VAL A 81 2.98 2.63 4.47
N SER A 82 3.22 3.65 5.29
CA SER A 82 2.18 4.62 5.67
C SER A 82 1.72 5.45 4.48
N ALA A 83 2.65 5.87 3.62
CA ALA A 83 2.33 6.57 2.38
C ALA A 83 1.51 5.68 1.41
N ALA A 84 1.85 4.39 1.31
CA ALA A 84 1.11 3.43 0.50
C ALA A 84 -0.35 3.31 0.98
N LEU A 85 -0.55 3.21 2.30
CA LEU A 85 -1.89 3.17 2.90
C LEU A 85 -2.68 4.47 2.63
N THR A 86 -2.02 5.62 2.72
CA THR A 86 -2.64 6.92 2.40
C THR A 86 -3.08 6.96 0.94
N ASN A 87 -2.24 6.51 0.01
CA ASN A 87 -2.55 6.48 -1.42
C ASN A 87 -3.75 5.57 -1.73
N GLU A 88 -3.81 4.39 -1.10
CA GLU A 88 -4.97 3.48 -1.21
C GLU A 88 -6.26 4.16 -0.73
N ASN A 89 -6.21 4.91 0.38
CA ASN A 89 -7.36 5.67 0.89
C ASN A 89 -7.74 6.83 -0.04
N ILE A 90 -6.78 7.59 -0.58
CA ILE A 90 -7.06 8.65 -1.56
C ILE A 90 -7.74 8.08 -2.80
N CYS A 91 -7.30 6.91 -3.30
CA CYS A 91 -8.01 6.23 -4.39
C CYS A 91 -9.47 5.94 -4.00
N LEU A 92 -9.75 5.42 -2.80
CA LEU A 92 -11.10 5.12 -2.34
C LEU A 92 -11.96 6.40 -2.23
N ASP A 93 -11.38 7.48 -1.72
CA ASP A 93 -12.05 8.76 -1.49
C ASP A 93 -12.45 9.44 -2.81
N GLY A 94 -11.70 9.22 -3.89
CA GLY A 94 -12.07 9.64 -5.25
C GLY A 94 -13.43 9.11 -5.73
N PHE A 95 -13.97 8.07 -5.08
CA PHE A 95 -15.28 7.49 -5.38
C PHE A 95 -16.34 7.73 -4.29
N SER A 96 -16.06 8.56 -3.28
CA SER A 96 -16.94 8.74 -2.12
C SER A 96 -18.31 9.36 -2.46
N SER A 97 -18.35 10.29 -3.43
CA SER A 97 -19.58 10.98 -3.85
C SER A 97 -20.71 10.01 -4.27
N PRO A 98 -21.98 10.27 -3.88
CA PRO A 98 -23.13 9.48 -4.33
C PRO A 98 -23.28 9.42 -5.85
N ALA A 99 -22.84 10.46 -6.54
CA ALA A 99 -22.93 10.47 -7.99
C ALA A 99 -21.88 9.55 -8.67
N MET A 100 -20.98 8.92 -7.90
CA MET A 100 -20.12 7.81 -8.33
C MET A 100 -20.75 6.43 -8.08
N ASP A 101 -21.98 6.36 -7.57
CA ASP A 101 -22.62 5.08 -7.27
C ASP A 101 -22.82 4.26 -8.55
N GLY A 102 -22.39 3.00 -8.47
CA GLY A 102 -22.38 2.09 -9.61
C GLY A 102 -21.28 1.03 -9.52
N ASN A 103 -21.18 0.23 -10.58
CA ASN A 103 -20.31 -0.94 -10.62
C ASN A 103 -18.82 -0.60 -10.51
N VAL A 104 -18.39 0.55 -11.03
CA VAL A 104 -16.99 1.01 -10.95
C VAL A 104 -16.58 1.22 -9.50
N LYS A 105 -17.33 2.02 -8.74
CA LYS A 105 -17.11 2.28 -7.31
C LYS A 105 -17.11 0.99 -6.49
N ILE A 106 -18.10 0.11 -6.68
CA ILE A 106 -18.21 -1.16 -5.97
C ILE A 106 -16.96 -2.03 -6.20
N SER A 107 -16.54 -2.13 -7.47
CA SER A 107 -15.43 -3.01 -7.84
C SER A 107 -14.07 -2.48 -7.36
N ILE A 108 -13.85 -1.16 -7.45
CA ILE A 108 -12.64 -0.51 -6.91
C ILE A 108 -12.60 -0.67 -5.40
N ARG A 109 -13.69 -0.33 -4.70
CA ARG A 109 -13.77 -0.40 -3.25
C ARG A 109 -13.43 -1.79 -2.75
N ARG A 110 -13.97 -2.85 -3.36
CA ARG A 110 -13.68 -4.24 -2.95
C ARG A 110 -12.18 -4.56 -2.99
N ARG A 111 -11.48 -4.17 -4.05
CA ARG A 111 -10.07 -4.55 -4.27
C ARG A 111 -9.11 -3.64 -3.52
N VAL A 112 -9.32 -2.33 -3.57
CA VAL A 112 -8.44 -1.36 -2.93
C VAL A 112 -8.59 -1.39 -1.41
N LEU A 113 -9.80 -1.60 -0.87
CA LEU A 113 -9.99 -1.77 0.57
C LEU A 113 -9.31 -3.05 1.10
N ASN A 114 -9.35 -4.14 0.32
CA ASN A 114 -8.62 -5.35 0.68
C ASN A 114 -7.10 -5.10 0.71
N CYS A 115 -6.59 -4.32 -0.24
CA CYS A 115 -5.20 -3.88 -0.28
C CYS A 115 -4.86 -3.04 0.97
N ALA A 116 -5.65 -2.01 1.25
CA ALA A 116 -5.51 -1.16 2.44
C ALA A 116 -5.49 -1.95 3.75
N GLN A 117 -6.34 -2.96 3.88
CA GLN A 117 -6.36 -3.80 5.07
C GLN A 117 -5.05 -4.57 5.26
N VAL A 118 -4.51 -5.17 4.19
CA VAL A 118 -3.24 -5.92 4.29
C VAL A 118 -2.05 -4.98 4.45
N THR A 119 -2.06 -3.80 3.83
CA THR A 119 -1.04 -2.75 4.01
C THR A 119 -1.02 -2.24 5.46
N SER A 120 -2.19 -2.01 6.06
CA SER A 120 -2.31 -1.66 7.48
C SER A 120 -1.76 -2.76 8.40
N ASN A 121 -2.08 -4.03 8.11
CA ASN A 121 -1.51 -5.16 8.84
C ASN A 121 0.02 -5.21 8.71
N ALA A 122 0.57 -4.93 7.53
CA ALA A 122 2.02 -4.86 7.32
C ALA A 122 2.65 -3.73 8.13
N LEU A 123 2.04 -2.54 8.17
CA LEU A 123 2.51 -1.42 8.99
C LEU A 123 2.56 -1.80 10.48
N ALA A 124 1.51 -2.45 10.99
CA ALA A 124 1.48 -2.93 12.37
C ALA A 124 2.61 -3.94 12.66
N LEU A 125 2.88 -4.86 11.73
CA LEU A 125 3.96 -5.85 11.87
C LEU A 125 5.35 -5.23 11.78
N VAL A 126 5.55 -4.22 10.93
CA VAL A 126 6.80 -3.43 10.88
C VAL A 126 7.01 -2.66 12.18
N ASN A 127 5.96 -2.06 12.75
CA ASN A 127 6.02 -1.39 14.04
C ASN A 127 6.42 -2.36 15.16
N ARG A 128 5.82 -3.56 15.20
CA ARG A 128 6.17 -4.61 16.16
C ARG A 128 7.61 -5.12 15.95
N PHE A 129 8.04 -5.27 14.71
CA PHE A 129 9.41 -5.66 14.37
C PHE A 129 10.44 -4.65 14.92
N ALA A 130 10.18 -3.36 14.76
CA ALA A 130 11.01 -2.28 15.32
C ALA A 130 11.08 -2.35 16.85
N ALA A 131 9.92 -2.49 17.50
CA ALA A 131 9.82 -2.52 18.97
C ALA A 131 10.59 -3.70 19.57
N ARG A 132 10.52 -4.88 18.94
CA ARG A 132 11.25 -6.07 19.40
C ARG A 132 12.77 -5.90 19.31
N HIS A 133 13.27 -5.23 18.27
CA HIS A 133 14.71 -4.94 18.14
C HIS A 133 15.19 -3.89 19.16
N LYS A 134 14.32 -2.94 19.53
CA LYS A 134 14.61 -2.00 20.62
C LYS A 134 14.68 -2.69 21.97
N ALA A 135 13.78 -3.65 22.24
CA ALA A 135 13.77 -4.40 23.48
C ALA A 135 14.92 -5.43 23.59
N GLY A 136 15.35 -6.03 22.47
CA GLY A 136 16.47 -6.98 22.42
C GLY A 136 17.84 -6.35 22.21
N GLY A 137 17.91 -5.02 22.00
CA GLY A 137 19.12 -4.23 21.81
C GLY A 137 19.34 -3.21 22.91
N LEU A 138 18.89 -3.51 24.13
CA LEU A 138 19.40 -2.82 25.33
C LEU A 138 20.91 -3.12 25.46
N PRO A 139 21.75 -2.17 25.92
CA PRO A 139 22.96 -2.58 26.62
C PRO A 139 22.61 -3.48 27.82
#